data_AF-A0A441W6M0-F1
#
_entry.id   AF-A0A441W6M0-F1
#
_cell.length_a   1.000
_cell.length_b   1.000
_cell.length_c   1.000
_cell.angle_alpha   90.00
_cell.angle_beta   90.00
_cell.angle_gamma   90.00
#
_symmetry.space_group_name_H-M   'P 1'
#
loop_
_entity.id
_entity.type
_entity.pdbx_description
1 polymer ?
#
loop_
_entity_poly.entity_id
_entity_poly.type
_entity_poly.pdbx_seq_one_letter_code
_entity_poly.pdbx_strand_id
1 'polypeptide(L)'
;MHFIRADARHWKPTRDMVLRCRFFAAFPPCDHLAVSGARWFAGKGLHKLSQSVELFAIAAEWAEFFEVPYMIENPVSTISTYWRKPDHTFDPWQFTAWASNDNYSKKTCLWTGGGFVMPAVNAMCQAIDTKRVLNAPRNADRANVRSVTPIGFMRALYAANFAHKLAA
;
A
#
# COMPACT_ATOMS: atom_id res chain seq x y z
N MET A 1 -2.19 -13.30 15.94
CA MET A 1 -2.04 -13.02 14.49
C MET A 1 -2.37 -14.30 13.74
N HIS A 2 -3.35 -14.27 12.83
CA HIS A 2 -3.71 -15.41 11.99
C HIS A 2 -3.05 -15.25 10.62
N PHE A 3 -2.16 -16.16 10.25
CA PHE A 3 -1.57 -16.17 8.90
C PHE A 3 -2.31 -17.15 8.00
N ILE A 4 -2.65 -16.70 6.80
CA ILE A 4 -3.31 -17.52 5.79
C ILE A 4 -2.52 -17.39 4.50
N ARG A 5 -2.18 -18.52 3.89
CA ARG A 5 -1.65 -18.57 2.53
C ARG A 5 -2.77 -19.02 1.61
N ALA A 6 -3.28 -18.11 0.79
CA ALA A 6 -4.34 -18.39 -0.16
C ALA A 6 -4.21 -17.52 -1.42
N ASP A 7 -4.89 -17.93 -2.47
CA ASP A 7 -5.07 -17.11 -3.68
C ASP A 7 -6.25 -16.16 -3.47
N ALA A 8 -6.02 -14.85 -3.59
CA ALA A 8 -7.04 -13.83 -3.37
C ALA A 8 -8.28 -14.00 -4.28
N ARG A 9 -8.14 -14.65 -5.45
CA ARG A 9 -9.23 -14.95 -6.38
C ARG A 9 -10.21 -16.01 -5.85
N HIS A 10 -9.76 -16.85 -4.94
CA HIS A 10 -10.52 -18.00 -4.45
C HIS A 10 -10.70 -17.98 -2.93
N TRP A 11 -10.00 -17.09 -2.23
CA TRP A 11 -10.06 -16.96 -0.79
C TRP A 11 -11.35 -16.26 -0.35
N LYS A 12 -11.88 -16.69 0.80
CA LYS A 12 -13.04 -16.07 1.44
C LYS A 12 -12.76 -15.92 2.95
N PRO A 13 -13.12 -14.78 3.57
CA PRO A 13 -13.00 -14.62 5.01
C PRO A 13 -14.00 -15.52 5.73
N THR A 14 -13.62 -15.98 6.93
CA THR A 14 -14.58 -16.61 7.84
C THR A 14 -15.52 -15.54 8.42
N ARG A 15 -16.71 -15.94 8.88
CA ARG A 15 -17.65 -15.03 9.55
C ARG A 15 -17.00 -14.26 10.70
N ASP A 16 -16.18 -14.93 11.49
CA ASP A 16 -15.45 -14.32 12.60
C ASP A 16 -14.45 -13.25 12.14
N MET A 17 -13.72 -13.47 11.04
CA MET A 17 -12.82 -12.46 10.46
C MET A 17 -13.57 -11.21 10.04
N VAL A 18 -14.75 -11.37 9.41
CA VAL A 18 -15.60 -10.24 9.03
C VAL A 18 -16.04 -9.45 10.26
N LEU A 19 -16.61 -10.13 11.27
CA LEU A 19 -17.14 -9.47 12.48
C LEU A 19 -16.07 -8.77 13.32
N ARG A 20 -14.82 -9.24 13.29
CA ARG A 20 -13.70 -8.66 14.05
C ARG A 20 -12.86 -7.66 13.26
N CYS A 21 -13.07 -7.53 11.94
CA CYS A 21 -12.35 -6.57 11.13
C CYS A 21 -12.64 -5.14 11.62
N ARG A 22 -11.60 -4.32 11.80
CA ARG A 22 -11.72 -2.91 12.20
C ARG A 22 -11.01 -1.96 11.25
N PHE A 23 -10.18 -2.50 10.38
CA PHE A 23 -9.48 -1.79 9.32
C PHE A 23 -9.01 -2.79 8.28
N PHE A 24 -9.10 -2.41 7.01
CA PHE A 24 -8.63 -3.22 5.90
C PHE A 24 -7.43 -2.56 5.22
N ALA A 25 -6.35 -3.32 5.01
CA ALA A 25 -5.17 -2.86 4.29
C ALA A 25 -4.81 -3.86 3.20
N ALA A 26 -4.64 -3.40 1.98
CA ALA A 26 -4.22 -4.22 0.85
C ALA A 26 -2.99 -3.65 0.14
N PHE A 27 -2.14 -4.57 -0.35
CA PHE A 27 -0.87 -4.27 -1.02
C PHE A 27 -0.77 -5.11 -2.31
N PRO A 28 -1.66 -4.88 -3.29
CA PRO A 28 -1.70 -5.68 -4.50
C PRO A 28 -0.37 -5.58 -5.29
N PRO A 29 0.07 -6.66 -5.97
CA PRO A 29 1.31 -6.65 -6.74
C PRO A 29 1.36 -5.50 -7.75
N CYS A 30 2.50 -4.82 -7.83
CA CYS A 30 2.67 -3.62 -8.64
C CYS A 30 3.61 -3.80 -9.83
N ASP A 31 4.24 -4.97 -10.01
CA ASP A 31 5.32 -5.22 -10.97
C ASP A 31 4.93 -4.92 -12.43
N HIS A 32 3.66 -5.13 -12.77
CA HIS A 32 3.12 -4.90 -14.11
C HIS A 32 2.29 -3.62 -14.23
N LEU A 33 2.19 -2.84 -13.14
CA LEU A 33 1.45 -1.57 -13.09
C LEU A 33 2.37 -0.36 -12.86
N ALA A 34 3.46 -0.51 -12.09
CA ALA A 34 4.29 0.59 -11.65
C ALA A 34 5.01 1.28 -12.81
N VAL A 35 4.87 2.62 -12.92
CA VAL A 35 5.41 3.39 -14.05
C VAL A 35 6.94 3.42 -14.08
N SER A 36 7.59 3.13 -12.94
CA SER A 36 9.05 2.93 -12.89
C SER A 36 9.54 1.79 -13.81
N GLY A 37 8.65 0.88 -14.21
CA GLY A 37 8.91 -0.19 -15.16
C GLY A 37 8.30 0.02 -16.55
N ALA A 38 7.81 1.23 -16.89
CA ALA A 38 7.00 1.48 -18.08
C ALA A 38 7.68 1.08 -19.40
N ARG A 39 9.00 1.31 -19.52
CA ARG A 39 9.79 0.92 -20.70
C ARG A 39 9.72 -0.59 -21.04
N TRP A 40 9.34 -1.42 -20.08
CA TRP A 40 9.25 -2.88 -20.22
C TRP A 40 7.82 -3.38 -20.42
N PHE A 41 6.81 -2.51 -20.45
CA PHE A 41 5.40 -2.92 -20.50
C PHE A 41 5.06 -3.75 -21.74
N ALA A 42 5.51 -3.34 -22.93
CA ALA A 42 5.24 -4.08 -24.17
C ALA A 42 5.72 -5.55 -24.11
N GLY A 43 6.91 -5.78 -23.54
CA GLY A 43 7.48 -7.13 -23.43
C GLY A 43 6.91 -7.98 -22.28
N LYS A 44 6.14 -7.40 -21.35
CA LYS A 44 5.55 -8.13 -20.21
C LYS A 44 4.30 -8.92 -20.61
N GLY A 45 3.62 -8.53 -21.70
CA GLY A 45 2.44 -9.20 -22.22
C GLY A 45 1.14 -8.86 -21.49
N LEU A 46 0.02 -9.01 -22.21
CA LEU A 46 -1.32 -8.60 -21.75
C LEU A 46 -1.84 -9.44 -20.58
N HIS A 47 -1.51 -10.73 -20.51
CA HIS A 47 -1.96 -11.60 -19.41
C HIS A 47 -1.43 -11.14 -18.05
N LYS A 48 -0.17 -10.68 -17.98
CA LYS A 48 0.42 -10.18 -16.73
C LYS A 48 -0.21 -8.86 -16.29
N LEU A 49 -0.48 -7.97 -17.25
CA LEU A 49 -1.22 -6.75 -16.98
C LEU A 49 -2.63 -7.05 -16.47
N SER A 50 -3.35 -7.93 -17.16
CA SER A 50 -4.72 -8.34 -16.80
C SER A 50 -4.77 -8.90 -15.37
N GLN A 51 -3.87 -9.82 -15.02
CA GLN A 51 -3.78 -10.37 -13.66
C GLN A 51 -3.49 -9.31 -12.59
N SER A 52 -2.62 -8.33 -12.86
CA SER A 52 -2.37 -7.25 -11.89
C SER A 52 -3.56 -6.32 -11.72
N VAL A 53 -4.31 -6.02 -12.79
CA VAL A 53 -5.55 -5.25 -12.71
C VAL A 53 -6.63 -6.02 -11.93
N GLU A 54 -6.78 -7.32 -12.22
CA GLU A 54 -7.70 -8.22 -11.51
C GLU A 54 -7.41 -8.27 -10.00
N LEU A 55 -6.16 -8.48 -9.59
CA LEU A 55 -5.78 -8.51 -8.18
C LEU A 55 -6.01 -7.17 -7.47
N PHE A 56 -5.83 -6.05 -8.19
CA PHE A 56 -6.15 -4.73 -7.64
C PHE A 56 -7.67 -4.56 -7.48
N ALA A 57 -8.47 -4.98 -8.45
CA ALA A 57 -9.93 -4.94 -8.38
C ALA A 57 -10.45 -5.78 -7.20
N ILE A 58 -9.94 -7.00 -7.02
CA ILE A 58 -10.27 -7.86 -5.87
C ILE A 58 -9.93 -7.18 -4.54
N ALA A 59 -8.79 -6.48 -4.46
CA ALA A 59 -8.44 -5.72 -3.25
C ALA A 59 -9.45 -4.60 -2.96
N ALA A 60 -9.94 -3.91 -3.99
CA ALA A 60 -10.96 -2.88 -3.85
C ALA A 60 -12.32 -3.45 -3.46
N GLU A 61 -12.74 -4.56 -4.06
CA GLU A 61 -13.98 -5.26 -3.71
C GLU A 61 -13.98 -5.71 -2.25
N TRP A 62 -12.86 -6.30 -1.78
CA TRP A 62 -12.73 -6.66 -0.37
C TRP A 62 -12.73 -5.45 0.55
N ALA A 63 -12.07 -4.36 0.16
CA ALA A 63 -12.02 -3.14 0.94
C ALA A 63 -13.43 -2.57 1.21
N GLU A 64 -14.27 -2.54 0.18
CA GLU A 64 -15.68 -2.13 0.30
C GLU A 64 -16.50 -3.16 1.10
N PHE A 65 -16.31 -4.46 0.86
CA PHE A 65 -17.05 -5.53 1.53
C PHE A 65 -16.95 -5.49 3.05
N PHE A 66 -15.79 -5.13 3.61
CA PHE A 66 -15.62 -5.12 5.07
C PHE A 66 -16.31 -3.94 5.77
N GLU A 67 -16.73 -2.90 5.05
CA GLU A 67 -17.40 -1.70 5.61
C GLU A 67 -16.64 -1.06 6.79
N VAL A 68 -15.31 -1.09 6.74
CA VAL A 68 -14.41 -0.47 7.72
C VAL A 68 -13.49 0.55 7.04
N PRO A 69 -12.84 1.46 7.80
CA PRO A 69 -11.78 2.28 7.24
C PRO A 69 -10.73 1.43 6.54
N TYR A 70 -10.35 1.83 5.33
CA TYR A 70 -9.42 1.02 4.53
C TYR A 70 -8.39 1.84 3.76
N MET A 71 -7.30 1.15 3.39
CA MET A 71 -6.38 1.62 2.37
C MET A 71 -5.93 0.50 1.43
N ILE A 72 -5.69 0.87 0.18
CA ILE A 72 -5.00 0.06 -0.83
C ILE A 72 -3.76 0.84 -1.23
N GLU A 73 -2.59 0.26 -1.04
CA GLU A 73 -1.31 0.91 -1.33
C GLU A 73 -0.69 0.40 -2.62
N ASN A 74 -0.17 1.33 -3.41
CA ASN A 74 0.64 1.02 -4.59
C ASN A 74 1.64 2.16 -4.84
N PRO A 75 2.81 1.91 -5.47
CA PRO A 75 3.57 2.99 -6.07
C PRO A 75 2.78 3.69 -7.18
N VAL A 76 3.31 4.80 -7.68
CA VAL A 76 2.78 5.43 -8.90
C VAL A 76 2.68 4.39 -10.03
N SER A 77 1.47 4.14 -10.51
CA SER A 77 1.16 3.03 -11.41
C SER A 77 0.07 3.38 -12.42
N THR A 78 -0.11 2.53 -13.43
CA THR A 78 -1.12 2.69 -14.49
C THR A 78 -2.55 2.43 -14.01
N ILE A 79 -2.78 2.01 -12.76
CA ILE A 79 -4.13 1.74 -12.27
C ILE A 79 -5.03 2.98 -12.33
N SER A 80 -4.45 4.18 -12.21
CA SER A 80 -5.19 5.45 -12.36
C SER A 80 -5.74 5.68 -13.77
N THR A 81 -5.22 4.97 -14.77
CA THR A 81 -5.73 4.99 -16.15
C THR A 81 -6.97 4.11 -16.29
N TYR A 82 -7.08 3.03 -15.52
CA TYR A 82 -8.15 2.04 -15.67
C TYR A 82 -9.32 2.23 -14.69
N TRP A 83 -9.08 2.88 -13.55
CA TRP A 83 -10.06 2.99 -12.47
C TRP A 83 -10.28 4.44 -12.03
N ARG A 84 -9.45 4.96 -11.11
CA ARG A 84 -9.51 6.34 -10.61
C ARG A 84 -8.18 6.79 -10.04
N LYS A 85 -8.01 8.10 -9.88
CA LYS A 85 -6.86 8.70 -9.19
C LYS A 85 -6.81 8.26 -7.72
N PRO A 86 -5.61 8.15 -7.11
CA PRO A 86 -5.48 7.90 -5.69
C PRO A 86 -6.02 9.09 -4.88
N ASP A 87 -6.54 8.81 -3.70
CA ASP A 87 -7.09 9.81 -2.77
C ASP A 87 -5.97 10.57 -2.05
N HIS A 88 -4.89 9.86 -1.73
CA HIS A 88 -3.73 10.42 -1.06
C HIS A 88 -2.42 9.93 -1.68
N THR A 89 -1.37 10.71 -1.45
CA THR A 89 0.01 10.29 -1.73
C THR A 89 0.89 10.67 -0.57
N PHE A 90 1.92 9.88 -0.33
CA PHE A 90 2.92 10.20 0.68
C PHE A 90 4.31 9.75 0.27
N ASP A 91 5.30 10.25 1.00
CA ASP A 91 6.68 9.79 0.99
C ASP A 91 7.10 9.31 2.39
N PRO A 92 7.96 8.30 2.51
CA PRO A 92 8.42 7.76 3.79
C PRO A 92 8.97 8.83 4.76
N TRP A 93 9.77 9.78 4.24
CA TRP A 93 10.39 10.84 5.04
C TRP A 93 9.37 11.73 5.78
N GLN A 94 8.12 11.78 5.32
CA GLN A 94 7.07 12.59 5.94
C GLN A 94 6.64 12.08 7.33
N PHE A 95 7.07 10.88 7.71
CA PHE A 95 6.71 10.24 8.98
C PHE A 95 7.93 9.85 9.83
N THR A 96 9.07 10.54 9.65
CA THR A 96 10.31 10.21 10.37
C THR A 96 10.25 10.43 11.87
N ALA A 97 9.31 11.24 12.38
CA ALA A 97 9.04 11.32 13.82
C ALA A 97 8.58 9.98 14.42
N TRP A 98 7.94 9.12 13.60
CA TRP A 98 7.48 7.80 14.00
C TRP A 98 8.51 6.69 13.73
N ALA A 99 9.41 6.91 12.77
CA ALA A 99 10.52 6.01 12.44
C ALA A 99 11.63 6.78 11.69
N SER A 100 12.70 7.16 12.38
CA SER A 100 13.76 8.01 11.81
C SER A 100 14.54 7.35 10.66
N ASN A 101 14.53 6.02 10.57
CA ASN A 101 15.15 5.24 9.49
C ASN A 101 14.36 5.26 8.17
N ASP A 102 13.13 5.78 8.17
CA ASP A 102 12.31 5.99 6.97
C ASP A 102 12.63 7.32 6.26
N ASN A 103 13.82 7.86 6.47
CA ASN A 103 14.31 9.08 5.86
C ASN A 103 14.76 8.89 4.39
N TYR A 104 13.80 8.51 3.53
CA TYR A 104 14.00 8.35 2.09
C TYR A 104 12.76 8.78 1.30
N SER A 105 12.94 9.05 0.00
CA SER A 105 11.81 9.33 -0.89
C SER A 105 11.39 8.11 -1.69
N LYS A 106 10.08 7.94 -1.79
CA LYS A 106 9.39 6.93 -2.57
C LYS A 106 7.93 7.36 -2.63
N LYS A 107 7.56 8.08 -3.68
CA LYS A 107 6.18 8.51 -3.86
C LYS A 107 5.27 7.28 -3.93
N THR A 108 4.42 7.15 -2.93
CA THR A 108 3.43 6.09 -2.77
C THR A 108 2.03 6.68 -2.88
N CYS A 109 1.12 5.92 -3.48
CA CYS A 109 -0.27 6.26 -3.73
C CYS A 109 -1.19 5.40 -2.86
N LEU A 110 -2.27 6.00 -2.38
CA LEU A 110 -3.29 5.35 -1.57
C LEU A 110 -4.67 5.55 -2.18
N TRP A 111 -5.43 4.45 -2.26
CA TRP A 111 -6.87 4.47 -2.52
C TRP A 111 -7.56 4.09 -1.22
N THR A 112 -8.43 4.95 -0.72
CA THR A 112 -8.97 4.87 0.64
C THR A 112 -10.49 5.02 0.64
N GLY A 113 -11.12 4.62 1.74
CA GLY A 113 -12.57 4.67 1.92
C GLY A 113 -12.98 4.23 3.33
N GLY A 114 -14.29 4.03 3.54
CA GLY A 114 -14.83 3.55 4.82
C GLY A 114 -14.57 4.48 6.01
N GLY A 115 -14.35 5.78 5.78
CA GLY A 115 -13.99 6.75 6.83
C GLY A 115 -12.52 6.72 7.24
N PHE A 116 -11.63 6.25 6.35
CA PHE A 116 -10.17 6.37 6.52
C PHE A 116 -9.74 7.80 6.84
N VAL A 117 -8.84 7.93 7.82
CA VAL A 117 -8.20 9.20 8.19
C VAL A 117 -6.73 9.15 7.79
N MET A 118 -6.33 10.02 6.86
CA MET A 118 -4.93 10.19 6.50
C MET A 118 -4.16 10.81 7.68
N PRO A 119 -3.07 10.19 8.18
CA PRO A 119 -2.28 10.77 9.25
C PRO A 119 -1.62 12.09 8.80
N ALA A 120 -1.55 13.06 9.71
CA ALA A 120 -0.80 14.29 9.48
C ALA A 120 0.69 14.00 9.33
N VAL A 121 1.34 14.77 8.45
CA VAL A 121 2.80 14.73 8.27
C VAL A 121 3.49 15.10 9.59
N ASN A 122 4.45 14.28 10.01
CA ASN A 122 5.28 14.53 11.18
C ASN A 122 6.71 14.08 10.89
N ALA A 123 7.48 15.00 10.31
CA ALA A 123 8.85 14.77 9.90
C ALA A 123 9.83 15.39 10.91
N MET A 124 10.76 14.58 11.40
CA MET A 124 11.98 15.06 12.04
C MET A 124 13.07 15.09 10.96
N CYS A 125 13.50 16.28 10.56
CA CYS A 125 14.38 16.47 9.42
C CYS A 125 15.78 15.86 9.65
N GLN A 126 16.15 14.92 8.79
CA GLN A 126 17.51 14.47 8.50
C GLN A 126 17.75 14.59 6.97
N ALA A 127 18.95 14.30 6.48
CA ALA A 127 19.24 14.32 5.04
C ALA A 127 18.48 13.20 4.29
N ILE A 128 17.58 13.56 3.37
CA ILE A 128 16.69 12.60 2.68
C ILE A 128 17.46 11.77 1.63
N ASP A 129 17.42 10.44 1.72
CA ASP A 129 17.93 9.57 0.67
C ASP A 129 16.92 9.46 -0.49
N THR A 130 17.22 10.13 -1.61
CA THR A 130 16.38 10.12 -2.81
C THR A 130 16.64 8.95 -3.76
N LYS A 131 17.70 8.16 -3.50
CA LYS A 131 18.17 7.09 -4.40
C LYS A 131 18.02 5.70 -3.80
N ARG A 132 17.63 5.57 -2.52
CA ARG A 132 17.45 4.28 -1.82
C ARG A 132 16.73 3.22 -2.66
N VAL A 133 15.58 3.56 -3.24
CA VAL A 133 14.75 2.62 -4.02
C VAL A 133 15.41 2.25 -5.36
N LEU A 134 16.09 3.20 -5.99
CA LEU A 134 16.81 2.99 -7.25
C LEU A 134 18.02 2.08 -7.03
N ASN A 135 18.79 2.37 -5.99
CA ASN A 135 20.04 1.73 -5.62
C ASN A 135 19.86 0.40 -4.86
N ALA A 136 18.61 -0.01 -4.60
CA ALA A 136 18.34 -1.31 -3.97
C ALA A 136 19.06 -2.46 -4.73
N PRO A 137 19.70 -3.40 -4.02
CA PRO A 137 20.53 -4.46 -4.60
C PRO A 137 19.84 -5.20 -5.73
N ARG A 138 20.56 -5.50 -6.81
CA ARG A 138 20.04 -6.25 -7.97
C ARG A 138 20.08 -7.76 -7.71
N ASN A 139 19.23 -8.23 -6.81
CA ASN A 139 19.07 -9.65 -6.49
C ASN A 139 17.58 -10.07 -6.54
N ALA A 140 17.31 -11.34 -6.25
CA ALA A 140 15.95 -11.89 -6.25
C ALA A 140 15.00 -11.16 -5.27
N ASP A 141 15.54 -10.64 -4.16
CA ASP A 141 14.77 -9.96 -3.11
C ASP A 141 14.53 -8.48 -3.38
N ARG A 142 15.06 -7.93 -4.48
CA ARG A 142 14.95 -6.49 -4.79
C ARG A 142 13.51 -6.01 -4.80
N ALA A 143 12.58 -6.82 -5.32
CA ALA A 143 11.16 -6.48 -5.35
C ALA A 143 10.61 -6.35 -3.92
N ASN A 144 10.89 -7.33 -3.06
CA ASN A 144 10.45 -7.38 -1.66
C ASN A 144 10.98 -6.17 -0.87
N VAL A 145 12.27 -5.89 -0.95
CA VAL A 145 12.89 -4.76 -0.22
C VAL A 145 12.30 -3.41 -0.67
N ARG A 146 11.94 -3.28 -1.95
CA ARG A 146 11.34 -2.06 -2.49
C ARG A 146 9.85 -1.96 -2.22
N SER A 147 9.16 -3.05 -1.91
CA SER A 147 7.72 -3.07 -1.64
C SER A 147 7.36 -2.97 -0.16
N VAL A 148 8.32 -3.11 0.77
CA VAL A 148 8.06 -2.90 2.21
C VAL A 148 7.45 -1.51 2.42
N THR A 149 6.27 -1.48 3.05
CA THR A 149 5.60 -0.25 3.47
C THR A 149 6.38 0.40 4.61
N PRO A 150 6.62 1.72 4.58
CA PRO A 150 7.35 2.43 5.63
C PRO A 150 6.71 2.25 7.01
N ILE A 151 7.51 1.91 8.01
CA ILE A 151 7.04 1.66 9.39
C ILE A 151 6.52 2.96 10.00
N GLY A 152 7.17 4.09 9.74
CA GLY A 152 6.75 5.41 10.23
C GLY A 152 5.34 5.76 9.77
N PHE A 153 5.03 5.51 8.50
CA PHE A 153 3.68 5.70 7.96
C PHE A 153 2.66 4.78 8.65
N MET A 154 2.96 3.49 8.79
CA MET A 154 2.03 2.53 9.42
C MET A 154 1.75 2.87 10.89
N ARG A 155 2.75 3.34 11.65
CA ARG A 155 2.58 3.81 13.03
C ARG A 155 1.68 5.04 13.11
N ALA A 156 1.93 6.03 12.25
CA ALA A 156 1.12 7.24 12.16
C ALA A 156 -0.34 6.92 11.79
N LEU A 157 -0.53 6.03 10.80
CA LEU A 157 -1.84 5.57 10.35
C LEU A 157 -2.61 4.88 11.49
N TYR A 158 -1.95 3.99 12.24
CA TYR A 158 -2.56 3.34 13.40
C TYR A 158 -3.02 4.37 14.43
N ALA A 159 -2.17 5.35 14.77
CA ALA A 159 -2.52 6.42 15.70
C ALA A 159 -3.76 7.20 15.22
N ALA A 160 -3.79 7.58 13.93
CA ALA A 160 -4.89 8.36 13.36
C ALA A 160 -6.23 7.60 13.28
N ASN A 161 -6.20 6.29 13.02
CA ASN A 161 -7.42 5.52 12.75
C ASN A 161 -7.94 4.73 13.97
N PHE A 162 -7.11 4.51 15.00
CA PHE A 162 -7.46 3.67 16.15
C PHE A 162 -7.24 4.31 17.53
N ALA A 163 -6.17 5.10 17.73
CA ALA A 163 -5.78 5.52 19.08
C ALA A 163 -6.82 6.45 19.76
N HIS A 164 -7.60 7.20 18.98
CA HIS A 164 -8.65 8.07 19.50
C HIS A 164 -10.00 7.36 19.76
N LYS A 165 -10.19 6.14 19.26
CA LYS A 165 -11.48 5.40 19.33
C LYS A 165 -11.53 4.37 20.47
N LEU A 166 -10.44 4.17 21.21
CA LEU A 166 -10.38 3.23 22.35
C LEU A 166 -10.65 3.90 23.71
N ALA A 167 -10.84 5.22 23.74
CA ALA A 167 -11.12 6.01 24.94
C ALA A 167 -12.58 6.47 25.04
N ALA A 168 -13.45 6.02 24.13
CA ALA A 168 -14.89 6.26 24.10
C ALA A 168 -15.61 4.91 24.12
#